data_AF-A0A2V9IDI0-F1
#
_entry.id   AF-A0A2V9IDI0-F1
#
_cell.length_a   1.000
_cell.length_b   1.000
_cell.length_c   1.000
_cell.angle_alpha   90.00
_cell.angle_beta   90.00
_cell.angle_gamma   90.00
#
_symmetry.space_group_name_H-M   'P 1'
#
loop_
_entity.id
_entity.type
_entity.pdbx_description
1 polymer ?
#
loop_
_entity_poly.entity_id
_entity_poly.type
_entity_poly.pdbx_seq_one_letter_code
_entity_poly.pdbx_strand_id
1 'polypeptide(L)'
;MFNFSANHLTLLSRTEYRSCAVFMVLDHSTHRVYRLHDFTKAHAMEPGSYYCVSGKVNSADKLYLVIESVKPDAKHNRSSMVPVPADGAER
;
A
#
# COMPACT_ATOMS: atom_id res chain seq x y z
N MET A 1 8.58 1.71 -20.45
CA MET A 1 8.21 1.43 -19.04
C MET A 1 8.18 2.75 -18.30
N PHE A 2 7.08 3.10 -17.64
CA PHE A 2 6.91 4.40 -16.97
C PHE A 2 7.13 4.29 -15.47
N ASN A 3 7.55 5.37 -14.82
CA ASN A 3 7.63 5.40 -13.37
C ASN A 3 6.22 5.47 -12.77
N PHE A 4 6.04 4.76 -11.66
CA PHE A 4 4.86 4.80 -10.82
C PHE A 4 5.27 5.13 -9.39
N SER A 5 4.52 5.99 -8.73
CA SER A 5 4.58 6.15 -7.28
C SER A 5 3.19 6.45 -6.75
N ALA A 6 2.88 5.88 -5.58
CA ALA A 6 1.66 6.16 -4.86
C ALA A 6 1.90 6.04 -3.35
N ASN A 7 1.16 6.86 -2.59
CA ASN A 7 1.19 6.90 -1.13
C ASN A 7 -0.19 6.54 -0.59
N HIS A 8 -0.34 6.44 0.73
CA HIS A 8 -1.61 6.11 1.40
C HIS A 8 -2.19 4.77 0.91
N LEU A 9 -1.31 3.82 0.60
CA LEU A 9 -1.71 2.48 0.17
C LEU A 9 -1.85 1.56 1.38
N THR A 10 -2.93 0.79 1.44
CA THR A 10 -3.13 -0.26 2.44
C THR A 10 -3.19 -1.63 1.78
N LEU A 11 -2.61 -2.64 2.43
CA LEU A 11 -2.66 -4.01 1.94
C LEU A 11 -4.06 -4.61 2.17
N LEU A 12 -4.68 -5.10 1.10
CA LEU A 12 -5.94 -5.87 1.16
C LEU A 12 -5.67 -7.37 1.19
N SER A 13 -4.82 -7.86 0.29
CA SER A 13 -4.46 -9.27 0.22
C SER A 13 -3.11 -9.48 -0.46
N ARG A 14 -2.48 -10.62 -0.14
CA ARG A 14 -1.22 -11.07 -0.72
C ARG A 14 -1.41 -12.47 -1.30
N THR A 15 -0.94 -12.68 -2.52
CA THR A 15 -0.93 -14.00 -3.16
C THR A 15 0.49 -14.36 -3.58
N GLU A 16 0.95 -15.53 -3.13
CA GLU A 16 2.26 -16.07 -3.49
C GLU A 16 2.16 -16.98 -4.71
N TYR A 17 2.92 -16.65 -5.76
CA TYR A 17 3.13 -17.51 -6.92
C TYR A 17 4.55 -18.03 -6.93
N ARG A 18 4.84 -19.02 -7.79
CA ARG A 18 6.22 -19.53 -7.95
C ARG A 18 7.19 -18.43 -8.37
N SER A 19 6.78 -17.56 -9.31
CA SER A 19 7.64 -16.54 -9.93
C SER A 19 7.60 -15.16 -9.29
N CYS A 20 6.56 -14.82 -8.52
CA CYS A 20 6.40 -13.51 -7.89
C CYS A 20 5.40 -13.55 -6.73
N ALA A 21 5.42 -12.51 -5.90
CA ALA A 21 4.33 -12.18 -5.00
C ALA A 21 3.45 -11.10 -5.65
N VAL A 22 2.14 -11.20 -5.46
CA VAL A 22 1.18 -10.19 -5.93
C VAL A 22 0.45 -9.61 -4.72
N PHE A 23 0.50 -8.30 -4.60
CA PHE A 23 -0.21 -7.55 -3.56
C PHE A 23 -1.40 -6.83 -4.17
N MET A 24 -2.59 -7.02 -3.60
CA MET A 24 -3.72 -6.14 -3.85
C MET A 24 -3.72 -5.04 -2.79
N VAL A 25 -3.65 -3.79 -3.24
CA VAL A 25 -3.59 -2.63 -2.35
C VAL A 25 -4.68 -1.63 -2.69
N LEU A 26 -5.26 -1.01 -1.67
CA LEU A 26 -6.21 0.08 -1.80
C LEU A 26 -5.47 1.41 -1.71
N ASP A 27 -5.64 2.27 -2.71
CA ASP A 27 -5.24 3.66 -2.68
C ASP A 27 -6.36 4.51 -2.09
N HIS A 28 -6.16 4.99 -0.87
CA HIS A 28 -7.13 5.82 -0.17
C HIS A 28 -7.26 7.23 -0.75
N SER A 29 -6.31 7.69 -1.57
CA SER A 29 -6.37 9.01 -2.21
C SER A 29 -7.24 9.00 -3.46
N THR A 30 -7.28 7.88 -4.18
CA THR A 30 -8.02 7.76 -5.45
C THR A 30 -9.18 6.77 -5.41
N HIS A 31 -9.35 6.05 -4.30
CA HIS A 31 -10.30 4.94 -4.15
C HIS A 31 -10.14 3.83 -5.19
N ARG A 32 -8.91 3.64 -5.68
CA ARG A 32 -8.57 2.59 -6.66
C ARG A 32 -7.90 1.42 -5.99
N VAL A 33 -8.13 0.23 -6.53
CA VAL A 33 -7.39 -0.97 -6.13
C VAL A 33 -6.33 -1.26 -7.18
N TYR A 34 -5.09 -1.39 -6.74
CA TYR A 34 -3.95 -1.74 -7.57
C TYR A 34 -3.51 -3.18 -7.32
N ARG A 35 -3.06 -3.85 -8.39
CA ARG A 35 -2.30 -5.10 -8.31
C ARG A 35 -0.83 -4.80 -8.52
N LEU A 36 -0.04 -5.00 -7.48
CA LEU A 36 1.40 -4.77 -7.47
C LEU A 36 2.14 -6.10 -7.53
N HIS A 37 3.13 -6.20 -8.41
CA HIS A 37 3.92 -7.40 -8.65
C HIS A 37 5.32 -7.23 -8.08
N ASP A 38 5.69 -8.10 -7.14
CA ASP A 38 7.05 -8.22 -6.64
C ASP A 38 7.69 -9.52 -7.15
N PHE A 39 8.53 -9.37 -8.18
CA PHE A 39 9.28 -10.50 -8.74
C PHE A 39 10.51 -10.87 -7.88
N THR A 40 10.97 -9.96 -7.02
CA THR A 40 12.07 -10.26 -6.10
C THR A 40 11.59 -11.03 -4.87
N LYS A 41 10.30 -10.93 -4.55
CA LYS A 41 9.66 -11.45 -3.34
C LYS A 41 10.30 -10.95 -2.04
N ALA A 42 11.06 -9.86 -2.12
CA ALA A 42 11.79 -9.30 -0.99
C ALA A 42 10.93 -8.34 -0.15
N HIS A 43 9.81 -7.86 -0.71
CA HIS A 43 8.97 -6.88 -0.04
C HIS A 43 7.94 -7.55 0.87
N ALA A 44 7.70 -6.93 2.02
CA ALA A 44 6.65 -7.29 2.94
C ALA A 44 5.79 -6.06 3.23
N MET A 45 4.48 -6.28 3.27
CA MET A 45 3.48 -5.30 3.69
C MET A 45 2.54 -6.01 4.65
N GLU A 46 2.13 -5.31 5.69
CA GLU A 46 1.21 -5.82 6.69
C GLU A 46 -0.16 -5.16 6.54
N PRO A 47 -1.26 -5.91 6.74
CA PRO A 47 -2.60 -5.32 6.79
C PRO A 47 -2.70 -4.21 7.85
N GLY A 48 -3.51 -3.19 7.59
CA GLY A 48 -3.77 -2.10 8.53
C GLY A 48 -2.68 -1.03 8.64
N SER A 49 -1.55 -1.19 7.95
CA SER A 49 -0.50 -0.17 7.83
C SER A 49 -0.60 0.59 6.51
N TYR A 50 -0.20 1.87 6.52
CA TYR A 50 -0.06 2.66 5.30
C TYR A 50 1.36 2.56 4.73
N TYR A 51 1.44 2.52 3.39
CA TYR A 51 2.70 2.43 2.65
C TYR A 51 2.77 3.44 1.51
N CYS A 52 4.00 3.87 1.23
CA CYS A 52 4.41 4.50 -0.01
C CYS A 52 5.09 3.44 -0.88
N VAL A 53 4.65 3.31 -2.12
CA VAL A 53 5.19 2.35 -3.09
C VAL A 53 5.70 3.11 -4.30
N SER A 54 6.89 2.75 -4.78
CA SER A 54 7.41 3.17 -6.07
C SER A 54 7.73 1.98 -6.95
N GLY A 55 7.66 2.19 -8.25
CA GLY A 55 7.94 1.14 -9.19
C GLY A 55 7.72 1.55 -10.62
N LYS A 56 7.37 0.56 -11.43
CA LYS A 56 7.33 0.68 -12.87
C LYS A 56 6.03 0.15 -13.44
N VAL A 57 5.45 0.91 -14.36
CA VAL A 57 4.31 0.46 -15.19
C VAL A 57 4.86 -0.25 -16.42
N ASN A 58 4.60 -1.55 -16.51
CA ASN A 58 4.86 -2.37 -17.69
C ASN A 58 3.56 -2.56 -18.48
N SER A 59 3.61 -2.40 -19.80
CA SER A 59 2.47 -2.45 -20.71
C SER A 59 2.46 -3.67 -21.64
N ALA A 60 3.25 -4.72 -21.36
CA ALA A 60 3.23 -5.95 -22.14
C ALA A 60 1.87 -6.66 -21.98
N ASP A 61 0.98 -6.48 -22.96
CA ASP A 61 -0.39 -7.01 -23.09
C ASP A 61 -1.40 -6.63 -22.00
N LYS A 62 -0.95 -6.41 -20.76
CA LYS A 62 -1.72 -5.90 -19.63
C LYS A 62 -0.87 -4.90 -18.84
N LEU A 63 -1.52 -3.94 -18.21
CA LEU A 63 -0.84 -2.99 -17.32
C LEU A 63 -0.47 -3.69 -16.02
N TYR A 64 0.82 -3.88 -15.79
CA TYR A 64 1.39 -4.39 -14.55
C TYR A 64 2.13 -3.28 -13.82
N LEU A 65 1.91 -3.17 -12.52
CA LEU A 65 2.71 -2.33 -11.63
C LEU A 65 3.75 -3.21 -10.95
N VAL A 66 5.02 -3.05 -11.33
CA VAL A 66 6.15 -3.78 -10.76
C VAL A 66 6.73 -2.98 -9.62
N ILE A 67 6.85 -3.59 -8.44
CA ILE A 67 7.40 -2.95 -7.24
C ILE A 67 8.91 -2.83 -7.37
N GLU A 68 9.44 -1.63 -7.16
CA GLU A 68 10.88 -1.39 -6.97
C GLU A 68 11.20 -1.03 -5.52
N SER A 69 10.30 -0.33 -4.82
CA SER A 69 10.47 -0.05 -3.39
C SER A 69 9.15 0.08 -2.65
N VAL A 70 9.18 -0.29 -1.37
CA VAL A 70 8.08 -0.12 -0.42
C VAL A 70 8.62 0.53 0.84
N LYS A 71 7.94 1.56 1.34
CA LYS A 71 8.31 2.25 2.58
C LYS A 71 7.06 2.47 3.44
N PRO A 72 7.12 2.26 4.76
CA PRO A 72 6.02 2.64 5.64
C PRO A 72 5.70 4.14 5.53
N ASP A 73 4.41 4.47 5.46
CA ASP A 73 3.93 5.85 5.46
C ASP A 73 3.62 6.30 6.88
N ALA A 74 4.67 6.80 7.55
CA ALA A 74 4.58 7.28 8.93
C ALA A 74 3.65 8.50 9.11
N LYS A 75 3.34 9.25 8.03
CA LYS A 75 2.45 10.42 8.13
C LYS A 75 1.01 9.99 8.40
N HIS A 76 0.59 8.86 7.82
CA HIS A 76 -0.79 8.37 7.92
C HIS A 76 -0.99 7.35 9.04
N ASN A 77 0.08 6.72 9.54
CA ASN A 77 -0.01 5.89 10.74
C ASN A 77 -0.27 6.70 12.02
N ARG A 78 -0.05 8.02 12.02
CA ARG A 78 -0.14 8.86 13.22
C ARG A 78 -1.55 9.33 13.59
N SER A 79 -2.54 9.15 12.70
CA SER A 79 -3.90 9.64 12.91
C SER A 79 -4.83 8.66 13.65
N SER A 80 -4.39 7.42 13.95
CA SER A 80 -5.25 6.42 14.60
C SER A 80 -5.14 6.36 16.13
N MET A 81 -4.47 7.33 16.78
CA MET A 81 -4.27 7.34 18.24
C MET A 81 -4.48 8.72 18.88
N VAL A 82 -5.46 9.51 18.43
CA VAL A 82 -5.96 10.60 19.28
C VAL A 82 -7.10 10.01 20.12
N PRO A 83 -6.94 9.84 21.45
CA PRO A 83 -8.07 9.51 22.30
C PRO A 83 -9.08 10.65 22.18
N VAL A 84 -10.32 10.32 21.84
CA VAL A 84 -11.44 11.25 21.97
C VAL A 84 -11.42 11.75 23.42
N PRO A 85 -11.37 13.07 23.69
CA PRO A 85 -11.48 13.57 25.05
C PRO A 85 -12.81 13.08 25.62
N ALA A 86 -12.75 12.39 26.76
CA ALA A 86 -13.96 12.02 27.47
C ALA A 86 -14.64 13.32 27.94
N ASP A 87 -15.69 13.72 27.22
CA ASP A 87 -16.61 14.75 27.68
C ASP A 87 -17.34 14.19 28.90
N GLY A 88 -17.07 14.79 30.06
CA GLY A 88 -17.29 14.15 31.36
C GLY A 88 -17.53 15.15 32.48
N ALA A 89 -18.74 15.71 32.47
CA ALA A 89 -19.55 16.14 33.62
C ALA A 89 -19.00 17.23 34.56
N GLU A 90 -19.51 18.45 34.37
CA GLU A 90 -19.62 19.45 35.43
C GLU A 90 -20.55 18.93 36.55
N ARG A 91 -20.17 19.16 37.79
CA ARG A 91 -21.02 19.10 38.99
C ARG A 91 -21.13 20.48 39.60
#